data_AF-A0A5N6A2P0-F1
#
_entry.id   AF-A0A5N6A2P0-F1
#
_cell.length_a   1.000
_cell.length_b   1.000
_cell.length_c   1.000
_cell.angle_alpha   90.00
_cell.angle_beta   90.00
_cell.angle_gamma   90.00
#
_symmetry.space_group_name_H-M   'P 1'
#
loop_
_entity.id
_entity.type
_entity.pdbx_description
1 polymer ?
#
loop_
_entity_poly.entity_id
_entity_poly.type
_entity_poly.pdbx_seq_one_letter_code
_entity_poly.pdbx_strand_id
1 'polypeptide(L)'
;MLTGIVIDALDVARMERFWQDATRGRTGGLRLRFVPTAKPKAGKNRLHLDLAGGPDWEIEVARLLTLGATRIDIGQGDVPWDVLADPDGNEFCVLRPGHPGVLADSGLVAICLDVTEEDRYTQPSFWESQADWHAVESHDWGVRLRQSPTSTVSLVMGPPAAPKAARNRLRLEVTHRDRQPGEFLDAGGNEFHVTN
;
A
#
# COMPACT_ATOMS: atom_id res chain seq x y z
N MET A 1 12.03 -11.77 0.45
CA MET A 1 12.18 -10.35 0.08
C MET A 1 10.88 -9.82 -0.51
N LEU A 2 10.42 -8.63 -0.11
CA LEU A 2 9.26 -7.95 -0.67
C LEU A 2 9.61 -7.44 -2.08
N THR A 3 8.86 -7.86 -3.09
CA THR A 3 9.13 -7.55 -4.50
C THR A 3 7.96 -6.89 -5.21
N GLY A 4 6.77 -6.87 -4.61
CA GLY A 4 5.65 -6.17 -5.20
C GLY A 4 4.35 -6.22 -4.39
N ILE A 5 3.28 -5.82 -5.06
CA ILE A 5 1.91 -5.85 -4.57
C ILE A 5 1.05 -6.48 -5.69
N VAL A 6 0.25 -7.48 -5.31
CA VAL A 6 -0.77 -8.08 -6.17
C VAL A 6 -2.09 -7.36 -5.91
N ILE A 7 -2.74 -6.87 -6.96
CA ILE A 7 -3.97 -6.09 -6.90
C ILE A 7 -5.04 -6.78 -7.77
N ASP A 8 -6.15 -7.17 -7.16
CA ASP A 8 -7.32 -7.66 -7.90
C ASP A 8 -7.93 -6.52 -8.73
N ALA A 9 -8.17 -6.75 -10.02
CA ALA A 9 -8.68 -5.75 -10.96
C ALA A 9 -9.87 -6.28 -11.78
N LEU A 10 -10.94 -5.48 -11.89
CA LEU A 10 -12.09 -5.72 -12.76
C LEU A 10 -11.71 -5.48 -14.23
N ASP A 11 -10.83 -4.50 -14.47
CA ASP A 11 -10.19 -4.24 -15.76
C ASP A 11 -8.69 -4.09 -15.56
N VAL A 12 -7.94 -5.17 -15.81
CA VAL A 12 -6.48 -5.23 -15.66
C VAL A 12 -5.79 -4.13 -16.45
N ALA A 13 -6.18 -3.94 -17.71
CA ALA A 13 -5.50 -2.99 -18.59
C ALA A 13 -5.75 -1.53 -18.17
N ARG A 14 -6.96 -1.23 -17.69
CA ARG A 14 -7.27 0.11 -17.14
C ARG A 14 -6.48 0.38 -15.87
N MET A 15 -6.38 -0.61 -14.99
CA MET A 15 -5.66 -0.49 -13.72
C MET A 15 -4.15 -0.36 -13.93
N GLU A 16 -3.57 -1.13 -14.84
CA GLU A 16 -2.15 -1.02 -15.23
C GLU A 16 -1.83 0.39 -15.75
N ARG A 17 -2.63 0.92 -16.68
CA ARG A 17 -2.45 2.28 -17.20
C ARG A 17 -2.56 3.34 -16.10
N PHE A 18 -3.62 3.26 -15.29
CA PHE A 18 -3.85 4.20 -14.20
C PHE A 18 -2.65 4.23 -13.24
N TRP A 19 -2.20 3.08 -12.75
CA TRP A 19 -1.12 3.03 -11.76
C TRP A 19 0.26 3.34 -12.35
N GLN A 20 0.50 3.03 -13.63
CA GLN A 20 1.69 3.47 -14.34
C GLN A 20 1.76 5.01 -14.41
N ASP A 21 0.66 5.67 -14.77
CA ASP A 21 0.60 7.13 -14.90
C ASP A 21 0.53 7.83 -13.54
N ALA A 22 -0.18 7.25 -12.57
CA ALA A 22 -0.28 7.77 -11.21
C ALA A 22 1.10 7.81 -10.54
N THR A 23 1.83 6.69 -10.59
CA THR A 23 3.19 6.59 -10.01
C THR A 23 4.28 7.17 -10.90
N ARG A 24 3.98 7.42 -12.18
CA ARG A 24 4.99 7.76 -13.21
C ARG A 24 6.13 6.73 -13.26
N GLY A 25 5.82 5.46 -13.01
CA GLY A 25 6.77 4.36 -12.89
C GLY A 25 7.69 4.42 -11.66
N ARG A 26 7.49 5.36 -10.73
CA ARG A 26 8.29 5.51 -9.51
C ARG A 26 7.69 4.72 -8.36
N THR A 27 8.11 3.46 -8.25
CA THR A 27 7.61 2.50 -7.25
C THR A 27 8.67 2.00 -6.27
N GLY A 28 9.85 2.62 -6.25
CA GLY A 28 10.99 2.16 -5.43
C GLY A 28 11.47 0.75 -5.78
N GLY A 29 11.22 0.30 -7.03
CA GLY A 29 11.58 -1.04 -7.50
C GLY A 29 10.53 -2.12 -7.24
N LEU A 30 9.42 -1.80 -6.56
CA LEU A 30 8.32 -2.73 -6.35
C LEU A 30 7.46 -2.89 -7.61
N ARG A 31 7.01 -4.12 -7.88
CA ARG A 31 6.06 -4.40 -8.95
C ARG A 31 4.62 -4.18 -8.48
N LEU A 32 3.80 -3.52 -9.29
CA LEU A 32 2.34 -3.52 -9.12
C LEU A 32 1.77 -4.51 -10.13
N ARG A 33 1.30 -5.67 -9.64
CA ARG A 33 0.78 -6.76 -10.48
C ARG A 33 -0.73 -6.83 -10.38
N PHE A 34 -1.41 -6.64 -11.51
CA PHE A 34 -2.87 -6.69 -11.58
C PHE A 34 -3.33 -8.08 -11.99
N VAL A 35 -4.31 -8.64 -11.27
CA VAL A 35 -4.88 -9.95 -11.57
C VAL A 35 -6.39 -9.83 -11.78
N PRO A 36 -6.97 -10.51 -12.77
CA PRO A 36 -8.38 -10.37 -13.08
C PRO A 36 -9.26 -10.89 -11.94
N THR A 37 -10.32 -10.14 -11.63
CA THR A 37 -11.40 -10.56 -10.73
C THR A 37 -12.75 -10.20 -11.32
N ALA A 38 -13.79 -10.97 -10.97
CA ALA A 38 -15.19 -10.61 -11.24
C ALA A 38 -15.87 -9.98 -10.01
N LYS A 39 -15.18 -9.96 -8.85
CA LYS A 39 -15.75 -9.48 -7.59
C LYS A 39 -15.41 -8.00 -7.40
N PRO A 40 -16.42 -7.11 -7.31
CA PRO A 40 -16.18 -5.72 -6.96
C PRO A 40 -15.67 -5.60 -5.52
N LYS A 41 -15.18 -4.41 -5.16
CA LYS A 41 -14.65 -4.13 -3.84
C LYS A 41 -15.76 -4.22 -2.78
N ALA A 42 -15.43 -4.82 -1.64
CA ALA A 42 -16.32 -4.95 -0.50
C ALA A 42 -15.64 -4.38 0.76
N GLY A 43 -16.21 -3.31 1.33
CA GLY A 43 -15.65 -2.64 2.50
C GLY A 43 -14.32 -1.92 2.23
N LYS A 44 -13.70 -1.41 3.30
CA LYS A 44 -12.39 -0.75 3.27
C LYS A 44 -11.27 -1.78 3.04
N ASN A 45 -10.27 -1.46 2.23
CA ASN A 45 -9.07 -2.27 2.13
C ASN A 45 -8.22 -2.20 3.41
N ARG A 46 -7.64 -3.33 3.84
CA ARG A 46 -6.64 -3.35 4.93
C ARG A 46 -5.26 -2.90 4.49
N LEU A 47 -4.98 -2.96 3.19
CA LEU A 47 -3.74 -2.50 2.58
C LEU A 47 -4.07 -1.42 1.56
N HIS A 48 -3.42 -0.25 1.67
CA HIS A 48 -3.50 0.82 0.68
C HIS A 48 -2.11 1.35 0.33
N LEU A 49 -2.06 2.14 -0.74
CA LEU A 49 -0.83 2.76 -1.23
C LEU A 49 -0.86 4.26 -0.92
N ASP A 50 0.30 4.82 -0.60
CA ASP A 50 0.46 6.26 -0.44
C ASP A 50 1.35 6.81 -1.55
N LEU A 51 0.86 7.84 -2.24
CA LEU A 51 1.62 8.61 -3.21
C LEU A 51 2.09 9.93 -2.59
N ALA A 52 3.28 10.38 -2.96
CA ALA A 52 3.70 11.73 -2.63
C ALA A 52 2.96 12.76 -3.49
N GLY A 53 2.36 13.76 -2.84
CA GLY A 53 1.77 14.92 -3.51
C GLY A 53 2.80 15.91 -4.06
N GLY A 54 4.03 15.88 -3.53
CA GLY A 54 5.05 16.87 -3.84
C GLY A 54 4.70 18.26 -3.29
N PRO A 55 5.50 19.30 -3.60
CA PRO A 55 5.27 20.68 -3.14
C PRO A 55 3.89 21.24 -3.48
N ASP A 56 3.35 20.85 -4.64
CA ASP A 56 2.06 21.29 -5.18
C ASP A 56 1.02 20.17 -5.14
N TRP A 57 0.74 19.63 -3.95
CA TRP A 57 -0.12 18.44 -3.80
C TRP A 57 -1.50 18.62 -4.42
N GLU A 58 -2.06 19.83 -4.42
CA GLU A 58 -3.36 20.12 -5.03
C GLU A 58 -3.36 19.83 -6.54
N ILE A 59 -2.26 20.19 -7.21
CA ILE A 59 -2.05 19.93 -8.65
C ILE A 59 -1.93 18.42 -8.88
N GLU A 60 -1.21 17.71 -8.00
CA GLU A 60 -1.07 16.26 -8.10
C GLU A 60 -2.42 15.54 -7.92
N VAL A 61 -3.23 15.96 -6.95
CA VAL A 61 -4.58 15.42 -6.77
C VAL A 61 -5.44 15.74 -7.98
N ALA A 62 -5.43 16.98 -8.48
CA ALA A 62 -6.18 17.35 -9.69
C ALA A 62 -5.80 16.46 -10.90
N ARG A 63 -4.50 16.18 -11.09
CA ARG A 63 -4.00 15.29 -12.13
C ARG A 63 -4.49 13.84 -11.93
N LEU A 64 -4.44 13.31 -10.73
CA LEU A 64 -4.91 11.93 -10.46
C LEU A 64 -6.41 11.78 -10.76
N LEU A 65 -7.20 12.83 -10.52
CA LEU A 65 -8.62 12.85 -10.89
C LEU A 65 -8.82 12.86 -12.41
N THR A 66 -7.97 13.55 -13.19
CA THR A 66 -8.07 13.47 -14.67
C THR A 66 -7.67 12.09 -15.21
N LEU A 67 -6.87 11.32 -14.48
CA LEU A 67 -6.56 9.92 -14.79
C LEU A 67 -7.69 8.94 -14.42
N GLY A 68 -8.74 9.42 -13.76
CA GLY A 68 -9.92 8.63 -13.40
C GLY A 68 -9.98 8.17 -11.95
N ALA A 69 -9.15 8.73 -11.06
CA ALA A 69 -9.37 8.60 -9.63
C ALA A 69 -10.60 9.40 -9.18
N THR A 70 -11.13 9.09 -8.00
CA THR A 70 -12.22 9.85 -7.37
C THR A 70 -11.89 10.19 -5.93
N ARG A 71 -12.22 11.39 -5.45
CA ARG A 71 -12.16 11.70 -4.01
C ARG A 71 -13.19 10.86 -3.25
N ILE A 72 -12.79 10.31 -2.12
CA ILE A 72 -13.65 9.52 -1.25
C ILE A 72 -13.43 9.89 0.22
N ASP A 73 -14.40 9.53 1.05
CA ASP A 73 -14.33 9.64 2.50
C ASP A 73 -14.44 8.23 3.09
N ILE A 74 -13.44 7.85 3.88
CA ILE A 74 -13.38 6.59 4.62
C ILE A 74 -13.51 6.81 6.13
N GLY A 75 -13.93 8.01 6.56
CA GLY A 75 -13.99 8.43 7.95
C GLY A 75 -12.64 8.91 8.49
N GLN A 76 -11.73 9.37 7.63
CA GLN A 76 -10.37 9.76 8.02
C GLN A 76 -10.31 11.05 8.85
N GLY A 77 -11.32 11.91 8.79
CA GLY A 77 -11.33 13.20 9.49
C GLY A 77 -10.33 14.21 8.91
N ASP A 78 -9.83 15.11 9.76
CA ASP A 78 -8.84 16.13 9.37
C ASP A 78 -7.43 15.56 9.44
N VAL A 79 -6.89 15.21 8.28
CA VAL A 79 -5.60 14.56 8.12
C VAL A 79 -4.77 15.25 7.03
N PRO A 80 -3.42 15.24 7.12
CA PRO A 80 -2.55 15.89 6.16
C PRO A 80 -2.35 15.08 4.86
N TRP A 81 -3.43 14.52 4.32
CA TRP A 81 -3.47 13.82 3.02
C TRP A 81 -4.88 13.81 2.44
N ASP A 82 -4.98 13.63 1.13
CA ASP A 82 -6.26 13.39 0.44
C ASP A 82 -6.44 11.88 0.22
N VAL A 83 -7.64 11.36 0.50
CA VAL A 83 -7.99 9.96 0.18
C VAL A 83 -8.71 9.92 -1.15
N LEU A 84 -8.13 9.17 -2.09
CA LEU A 84 -8.68 8.92 -3.41
C LEU A 84 -9.00 7.43 -3.58
N ALA A 85 -9.90 7.12 -4.50
CA ALA A 85 -10.12 5.78 -5.01
C ALA A 85 -9.57 5.69 -6.44
N ASP A 86 -8.91 4.58 -6.74
CA ASP A 86 -8.54 4.21 -8.10
C ASP A 86 -9.80 3.82 -8.93
N PRO A 87 -9.67 3.55 -10.24
CA PRO A 87 -10.80 3.18 -11.10
C PRO A 87 -11.65 1.98 -10.65
N ASP A 88 -11.11 1.11 -9.80
CA ASP A 88 -11.75 -0.07 -9.23
C ASP A 88 -12.31 0.17 -7.81
N GLY A 89 -12.13 1.39 -7.29
CA GLY A 89 -12.58 1.83 -5.98
C GLY A 89 -11.59 1.55 -4.86
N ASN A 90 -10.36 1.10 -5.13
CA ASN A 90 -9.38 0.86 -4.07
C ASN A 90 -8.84 2.19 -3.55
N GLU A 91 -8.84 2.34 -2.23
CA GLU A 91 -8.38 3.56 -1.60
C GLU A 91 -6.85 3.68 -1.65
N PHE A 92 -6.38 4.90 -1.85
CA PHE A 92 -4.98 5.30 -1.77
C PHE A 92 -4.89 6.76 -1.30
N CYS A 93 -3.79 7.13 -0.66
CA CYS A 93 -3.60 8.48 -0.15
C CYS A 93 -2.65 9.29 -1.03
N VAL A 94 -2.87 10.60 -1.09
CA VAL A 94 -1.90 11.57 -1.63
C VAL A 94 -1.42 12.43 -0.46
N LEU A 95 -0.18 12.21 -0.04
CA LEU A 95 0.38 12.84 1.15
C LEU A 95 0.79 14.29 0.85
N ARG A 96 0.47 15.20 1.78
CA ARG A 96 0.89 16.61 1.69
C ARG A 96 2.41 16.78 1.91
N PRO A 97 2.99 17.90 1.44
CA PRO A 97 4.40 18.21 1.68
C PRO A 97 4.77 18.13 3.17
N GLY A 98 5.96 17.62 3.45
CA GLY A 98 6.49 17.55 4.82
C GLY A 98 5.89 16.42 5.68
N HIS A 99 5.10 15.51 5.09
CA HIS A 99 4.61 14.34 5.82
C HIS A 99 5.80 13.54 6.41
N PRO A 100 5.79 13.24 7.73
CA PRO A 100 6.89 12.52 8.36
C PRO A 100 7.20 11.18 7.68
N GLY A 101 8.49 10.89 7.52
CA GLY A 101 8.98 9.65 6.92
C GLY A 101 8.85 9.56 5.39
N VAL A 102 8.35 10.59 4.71
CA VAL A 102 8.33 10.65 3.24
C VAL A 102 9.65 11.23 2.72
N LEU A 103 10.34 10.47 1.88
CA LEU A 103 11.68 10.82 1.36
C LEU A 103 11.70 11.17 -0.13
N ALA A 104 10.53 11.18 -0.78
CA ALA A 104 10.39 11.52 -2.20
C ALA A 104 9.21 12.48 -2.40
N ASP A 105 9.29 13.29 -3.46
CA ASP A 105 8.27 14.27 -3.82
C ASP A 105 7.23 13.73 -4.81
N SER A 106 7.35 12.48 -5.24
CA SER A 106 6.47 11.89 -6.24
C SER A 106 6.57 10.36 -6.30
N GLY A 107 5.53 9.74 -6.86
CA GLY A 107 5.44 8.28 -6.95
C GLY A 107 4.96 7.63 -5.65
N LEU A 108 5.11 6.30 -5.57
CA LEU A 108 4.82 5.54 -4.37
C LEU A 108 5.82 5.90 -3.26
N VAL A 109 5.33 6.12 -2.05
CA VAL A 109 6.18 6.45 -0.87
C VAL A 109 5.89 5.58 0.34
N ALA A 110 4.69 5.01 0.44
CA ALA A 110 4.41 3.98 1.43
C ALA A 110 3.41 2.94 0.92
N ILE A 111 3.53 1.75 1.47
CA ILE A 111 2.46 0.76 1.53
C ILE A 111 1.99 0.75 2.98
N CYS A 112 0.71 0.95 3.19
CA CYS A 112 0.11 1.05 4.52
C CYS A 112 -0.74 -0.18 4.78
N LEU A 113 -0.41 -0.93 5.83
CA LEU A 113 -1.14 -2.08 6.32
C LEU A 113 -1.79 -1.74 7.66
N ASP A 114 -3.12 -1.85 7.73
CA ASP A 114 -3.86 -1.69 8.97
C ASP A 114 -3.60 -2.90 9.90
N VAL A 115 -3.08 -2.63 11.09
CA VAL A 115 -2.70 -3.64 12.09
C VAL A 115 -3.52 -3.45 13.35
N THR A 116 -4.08 -4.54 13.89
CA THR A 116 -4.85 -4.48 15.13
C THR A 116 -3.94 -4.12 16.31
N GLU A 117 -4.50 -3.64 17.42
CA GLU A 117 -3.71 -3.40 18.64
C GLU A 117 -3.07 -4.69 19.20
N GLU A 118 -3.75 -5.84 19.03
CA GLU A 118 -3.23 -7.15 19.43
C GLU A 118 -1.99 -7.55 18.62
N ASP A 119 -1.96 -7.20 17.33
CA ASP A 119 -0.89 -7.58 16.40
C ASP A 119 0.23 -6.53 16.28
N ARG A 120 0.18 -5.45 17.07
CA ARG A 120 1.10 -4.29 16.98
C ARG A 120 2.58 -4.67 16.90
N TYR A 121 2.98 -5.73 17.60
CA TYR A 121 4.38 -6.17 17.66
C TYR A 121 4.66 -7.40 16.77
N THR A 122 3.71 -8.32 16.66
CA THR A 122 3.86 -9.57 15.89
C THR A 122 3.88 -9.28 14.39
N GLN A 123 3.07 -8.32 13.94
CA GLN A 123 2.94 -8.00 12.52
C GLN A 123 4.21 -7.36 11.94
N PRO A 124 4.87 -6.38 12.60
CA PRO A 124 6.16 -5.87 12.13
C PRO A 124 7.26 -6.93 12.13
N SER A 125 7.41 -7.70 13.21
CA SER A 125 8.43 -8.76 13.27
C SER A 125 8.22 -9.84 12.20
N PHE A 126 6.96 -10.16 11.89
CA PHE A 126 6.65 -11.04 10.75
C PHE A 126 7.17 -10.44 9.44
N TRP A 127 6.82 -9.18 9.15
CA TRP A 127 7.23 -8.56 7.88
C TRP A 127 8.73 -8.31 7.78
N GLU A 128 9.44 -8.04 8.87
CA GLU A 128 10.91 -8.00 8.85
C GLU A 128 11.50 -9.33 8.36
N SER A 129 10.94 -10.47 8.80
CA SER A 129 11.41 -11.80 8.40
C SER A 129 11.11 -12.17 6.94
N GLN A 130 10.06 -11.61 6.34
CA GLN A 130 9.62 -11.96 4.98
C GLN A 130 10.10 -10.94 3.92
N ALA A 131 10.14 -9.66 4.29
CA ALA A 131 10.35 -8.56 3.35
C ALA A 131 11.83 -8.29 3.05
N ASP A 132 12.76 -8.72 3.91
CA ASP A 132 14.16 -8.25 3.91
C ASP A 132 14.24 -6.72 4.12
N TRP A 133 13.30 -6.20 4.91
CA TRP A 133 13.16 -4.78 5.26
C TRP A 133 13.25 -4.67 6.79
N HIS A 134 13.75 -3.55 7.30
CA HIS A 134 14.03 -3.38 8.72
C HIS A 134 13.32 -2.16 9.30
N ALA A 135 12.95 -2.23 10.58
CA ALA A 135 12.37 -1.10 11.28
C ALA A 135 13.33 0.08 11.32
N VAL A 136 12.82 1.24 10.91
CA VAL A 136 13.54 2.51 10.89
C VAL A 136 12.85 3.57 11.75
N GLU A 137 11.56 3.41 12.00
CA GLU A 137 10.76 4.27 12.89
C GLU A 137 9.77 3.38 13.66
N SER A 138 9.58 3.66 14.94
CA SER A 138 8.58 3.02 15.80
C SER A 138 7.90 4.09 16.63
N HIS A 139 6.58 4.12 16.60
CA HIS A 139 5.75 5.08 17.30
C HIS A 139 4.57 4.37 17.98
N ASP A 140 3.89 5.07 18.87
CA ASP A 140 2.67 4.58 19.55
C ASP A 140 1.49 4.33 18.59
N TRP A 141 1.61 4.70 17.31
CA TRP A 141 0.58 4.46 16.29
C TRP A 141 0.98 3.39 15.28
N GLY A 142 2.25 2.96 15.23
CA GLY A 142 2.72 2.02 14.22
C GLY A 142 4.22 1.93 14.04
N VAL A 143 4.63 1.02 13.15
CA VAL A 143 6.04 0.74 12.80
C VAL A 143 6.24 0.97 11.31
N ARG A 144 7.38 1.57 10.95
CA ARG A 144 7.81 1.75 9.56
C ARG A 144 9.02 0.88 9.27
N LEU A 145 8.93 0.06 8.23
CA LEU A 145 10.06 -0.69 7.67
C LEU A 145 10.55 -0.06 6.36
N ARG A 146 11.85 -0.17 6.09
CA ARG A 146 12.48 0.15 4.79
C ARG A 146 13.49 -0.93 4.41
N GLN A 147 13.74 -1.11 3.11
CA GLN A 147 14.81 -1.99 2.63
C GLN A 147 16.20 -1.46 2.99
N SER A 148 16.38 -0.14 2.86
CA SER A 148 17.57 0.59 3.28
C SER A 148 17.18 1.94 3.88
N PRO A 149 18.03 2.60 4.69
CA PRO A 149 17.75 3.92 5.24
C PRO A 149 17.41 5.00 4.20
N THR A 150 17.87 4.83 2.95
CA THR A 150 17.67 5.76 1.84
C THR A 150 16.54 5.34 0.89
N SER A 151 15.88 4.21 1.12
CA SER A 151 14.77 3.75 0.30
C SER A 151 13.59 4.72 0.41
N THR A 152 13.08 5.18 -0.75
CA THR A 152 12.00 6.16 -0.80
C THR A 152 10.63 5.57 -0.52
N VAL A 153 10.47 4.25 -0.70
CA VAL A 153 9.27 3.50 -0.34
C VAL A 153 9.47 2.83 1.01
N SER A 154 8.42 2.83 1.83
CA SER A 154 8.38 2.17 3.12
C SER A 154 7.13 1.31 3.30
N LEU A 155 7.17 0.36 4.23
CA LEU A 155 6.02 -0.42 4.66
C LEU A 155 5.63 0.11 6.04
N VAL A 156 4.45 0.70 6.14
CA VAL A 156 3.91 1.29 7.36
C VAL A 156 2.83 0.36 7.89
N MET A 157 2.97 -0.04 9.14
CA MET A 157 2.00 -0.86 9.84
C MET A 157 1.41 -0.02 10.96
N GLY A 158 0.18 0.44 10.75
CA GLY A 158 -0.43 1.54 11.50
C GLY A 158 -1.86 1.25 11.98
N PRO A 159 -2.59 2.27 12.50
CA PRO A 159 -3.67 2.17 13.48
C PRO A 159 -4.82 1.17 13.17
N PRO A 160 -5.62 0.80 14.19
CA PRO A 160 -6.32 -0.48 14.26
C PRO A 160 -7.17 -0.81 13.05
N ALA A 161 -6.91 -1.98 12.48
CA ALA A 161 -7.78 -2.58 11.48
C ALA A 161 -9.17 -2.87 12.06
N ALA A 162 -10.21 -2.53 11.30
CA ALA A 162 -11.52 -3.15 11.51
C ALA A 162 -11.41 -4.68 11.30
N PRO A 163 -12.28 -5.48 11.92
CA PRO A 163 -12.32 -6.92 11.68
C PRO A 163 -12.38 -7.24 10.18
N LYS A 164 -11.57 -8.20 9.75
CA LYS A 164 -11.51 -8.61 8.34
C LYS A 164 -12.87 -9.15 7.88
N ALA A 165 -13.52 -8.44 6.96
CA ALA A 165 -14.84 -8.79 6.46
C ALA A 165 -14.81 -9.67 5.19
N ALA A 166 -13.71 -9.61 4.42
CA ALA A 166 -13.57 -10.31 3.14
C ALA A 166 -12.09 -10.63 2.84
N ARG A 167 -11.84 -11.31 1.71
CA ARG A 167 -10.48 -11.50 1.18
C ARG A 167 -9.89 -10.15 0.76
N ASN A 168 -8.61 -9.92 1.08
CA ASN A 168 -7.94 -8.69 0.70
C ASN A 168 -7.78 -8.59 -0.83
N ARG A 169 -8.05 -7.41 -1.40
CA ARG A 169 -7.84 -7.15 -2.84
C ARG A 169 -6.40 -6.77 -3.18
N LEU A 170 -5.71 -6.11 -2.25
CA LEU A 170 -4.29 -5.79 -2.33
C LEU A 170 -3.52 -6.70 -1.37
N ARG A 171 -2.48 -7.35 -1.88
CA ARG A 171 -1.70 -8.34 -1.13
C ARG A 171 -0.23 -8.14 -1.42
N LEU A 172 0.61 -8.14 -0.39
CA LEU A 172 2.06 -8.05 -0.55
C LEU A 172 2.57 -9.28 -1.32
N GLU A 173 3.52 -9.08 -2.23
CA GLU A 173 4.22 -10.14 -2.95
C GLU A 173 5.65 -10.23 -2.46
N VAL A 174 6.04 -11.40 -1.97
CA VAL A 174 7.42 -11.72 -1.60
C VAL A 174 7.99 -12.77 -2.54
N THR A 175 9.29 -12.70 -2.75
CA THR A 175 10.06 -13.74 -3.42
C THR A 175 10.87 -14.53 -2.38
N HIS A 176 10.70 -15.86 -2.40
CA HIS A 176 11.41 -16.83 -1.56
C HIS A 176 11.84 -18.02 -2.43
N ARG A 177 13.16 -18.24 -2.53
CA ARG A 177 13.71 -19.32 -3.36
C ARG A 177 13.38 -20.73 -2.86
N ASP A 178 13.23 -20.87 -1.55
CA ASP A 178 13.11 -22.18 -0.88
C ASP A 178 11.67 -22.54 -0.48
N ARG A 179 10.68 -21.70 -0.83
CA ARG A 179 9.27 -21.89 -0.48
C ARG A 179 8.46 -22.18 -1.74
N GLN A 180 7.47 -23.06 -1.64
CA GLN A 180 6.54 -23.25 -2.75
C GLN A 180 5.75 -21.96 -3.01
N PRO A 181 5.61 -21.53 -4.28
CA PRO A 181 4.74 -20.40 -4.64
C PRO A 181 3.31 -20.64 -4.19
N GLY A 182 2.63 -19.57 -3.75
CA GLY A 182 1.26 -19.69 -3.25
C GLY A 182 0.77 -18.47 -2.48
N GLU A 183 -0.45 -18.58 -1.98
CA GLU A 183 -1.04 -17.61 -1.06
C GLU A 183 -0.88 -18.11 0.38
N PHE A 184 -0.50 -17.20 1.28
CA PHE A 184 -0.26 -17.48 2.68
C PHE A 184 -0.85 -16.36 3.54
N LEU A 185 -0.91 -16.58 4.86
CA LEU A 185 -1.42 -15.60 5.82
C LEU A 185 -0.28 -15.03 6.67
N ASP A 186 -0.31 -13.72 6.87
CA ASP A 186 0.54 -13.05 7.87
C ASP A 186 -0.03 -13.17 9.29
N ALA A 187 0.64 -12.56 10.26
CA ALA A 187 0.26 -12.64 11.67
C ALA A 187 -1.19 -12.15 11.92
N GLY A 188 -1.61 -11.08 11.25
CA GLY A 188 -2.96 -10.49 11.34
C GLY A 188 -3.98 -11.11 10.39
N GLY A 189 -3.70 -12.26 9.79
CA GLY A 189 -4.62 -13.01 8.92
C GLY A 189 -4.83 -12.38 7.53
N ASN A 190 -3.91 -11.55 7.06
CA ASN A 190 -3.93 -10.99 5.71
C ASN A 190 -3.28 -11.93 4.70
N GLU A 191 -3.91 -12.07 3.55
CA GLU A 191 -3.33 -12.82 2.44
C GLU A 191 -2.09 -12.09 1.88
N PHE A 192 -1.01 -12.85 1.64
CA PHE A 192 0.15 -12.41 0.88
C PHE A 192 0.61 -13.50 -0.09
N HIS A 193 1.31 -13.09 -1.14
CA HIS A 193 1.72 -13.98 -2.22
C HIS A 193 3.21 -14.28 -2.18
N VAL A 194 3.57 -15.56 -2.33
CA VAL A 194 4.96 -16.01 -2.45
C VAL A 194 5.23 -16.43 -3.89
N THR A 195 6.35 -15.96 -4.41
CA THR A 195 6.93 -16.30 -5.73
C THR A 195 8.35 -16.84 -5.56
N ASN A 196 8.90 -17.47 -6.62
CA ASN A 196 10.27 -17.96 -6.66
C ASN A 196 11.21 -17.03 -7.42
#